data_AF-A0A6B2T5A9-F1
#
_entry.id   AF-A0A6B2T5A9-F1
#
_cell.length_a   1.000
_cell.length_b   1.000
_cell.length_c   1.000
_cell.angle_alpha   90.00
_cell.angle_beta   90.00
_cell.angle_gamma   90.00
#
_symmetry.space_group_name_H-M   'P 1'
#
loop_
_entity.id
_entity.type
_entity.pdbx_description
1 polymer ?
#
loop_
_entity_poly.entity_id
_entity_poly.type
_entity_poly.pdbx_seq_one_letter_code
_entity_poly.pdbx_strand_id
1 'polypeptide(L)'
;ALVVGTEGFLRPASLRFEYGHEDVEAYYSGWFDTGALWREVFGPLDPGGSGRVLPDLWDPVADRATRSPYLELPPGGVLLLHGPLLLGHWFPFDLTLHVRLSPGALARRTPEGERWKLPAFERYESEVDPAATADVVVRADDPRHPAWRG
;
A
#
# COMPACT_ATOMS: atom_id res chain seq x y z
N ALA A 1 10.63 8.02 -12.98
CA ALA A 1 9.52 7.37 -12.25
C ALA A 1 9.26 8.17 -10.98
N LEU A 2 8.02 8.26 -10.55
CA LEU A 2 7.63 8.83 -9.27
C LEU A 2 7.21 7.70 -8.33
N VAL A 3 7.68 7.72 -7.08
CA VAL A 3 7.40 6.68 -6.09
C VAL A 3 6.48 7.25 -5.03
N VAL A 4 5.39 6.55 -4.75
CA VAL A 4 4.44 6.89 -3.68
C VAL A 4 4.29 5.68 -2.77
N GLY A 5 4.43 5.90 -1.47
CA GLY A 5 4.22 4.88 -0.44
C GLY A 5 2.88 5.12 0.25
N THR A 6 2.11 4.06 0.51
CA THR A 6 0.82 4.18 1.21
C THR A 6 0.95 4.66 2.66
N GLU A 7 2.15 4.62 3.25
CA GLU A 7 2.44 5.20 4.56
C GLU A 7 2.15 6.71 4.63
N GLY A 8 2.29 7.43 3.51
CA GLY A 8 1.91 8.84 3.41
C GLY A 8 0.40 9.05 3.32
N PHE A 9 -0.37 7.98 3.18
CA PHE A 9 -1.83 7.99 3.02
C PHE A 9 -2.53 7.21 4.14
N LEU A 10 -1.88 7.10 5.30
CA LEU A 10 -2.54 6.60 6.50
C LEU A 10 -3.62 7.59 6.97
N ARG A 11 -4.73 7.07 7.45
CA ARG A 11 -5.75 7.88 8.12
C ARG A 11 -5.23 8.42 9.46
N PRO A 12 -5.82 9.50 10.00
CA PRO A 12 -5.52 9.99 11.34
C PRO A 12 -5.60 8.92 12.42
N ALA A 13 -4.80 9.05 13.49
CA ALA A 13 -4.78 8.08 14.59
C ALA A 13 -6.17 7.85 15.20
N SER A 14 -7.02 8.89 15.26
CA SER A 14 -8.39 8.78 15.76
C SER A 14 -9.27 7.79 14.97
N LEU A 15 -9.00 7.59 13.68
CA LEU A 15 -9.68 6.59 12.84
C LEU A 15 -8.96 5.25 12.87
N ARG A 16 -7.61 5.26 12.86
CA ARG A 16 -6.82 4.02 12.87
C ARG A 16 -6.98 3.23 14.16
N PHE A 17 -7.09 3.93 15.30
CA PHE A 17 -7.08 3.33 16.62
C PHE A 17 -8.44 3.39 17.32
N GLU A 18 -9.52 3.68 16.57
CA GLU A 18 -10.89 3.76 17.10
C GLU A 18 -11.27 2.50 17.91
N TYR A 19 -10.86 1.32 17.42
CA TYR A 19 -11.14 0.01 18.03
C TYR A 19 -9.96 -0.56 18.83
N GLY A 20 -8.91 0.23 19.05
CA GLY A 20 -7.68 -0.19 19.72
C GLY A 20 -6.44 -0.05 18.84
N HIS A 21 -5.27 -0.05 19.47
CA HIS A 21 -3.98 0.14 18.77
C HIS A 21 -3.56 -1.08 17.95
N GLU A 22 -4.08 -2.27 18.31
CA GLU A 22 -3.76 -3.56 17.71
C GLU A 22 -5.03 -4.26 17.18
N ASP A 23 -5.96 -3.48 16.62
CA ASP A 23 -7.16 -4.02 16.02
C ASP A 23 -6.92 -4.45 14.56
N VAL A 24 -7.05 -5.76 14.30
CA VAL A 24 -6.77 -6.39 13.00
C VAL A 24 -7.75 -5.93 11.93
N GLU A 25 -9.04 -5.77 12.26
CA GLU A 25 -10.05 -5.33 11.31
C GLU A 25 -9.77 -3.89 10.87
N ALA A 26 -9.52 -3.01 11.84
CA ALA A 26 -9.16 -1.62 11.57
C ALA A 26 -7.92 -1.54 10.67
N TYR A 27 -6.87 -2.33 10.93
CA TYR A 27 -5.69 -2.37 10.08
C TYR A 27 -5.99 -2.83 8.66
N TYR A 28 -6.78 -3.89 8.51
CA TYR A 28 -7.09 -4.49 7.21
C TYR A 28 -7.92 -3.57 6.31
N SER A 29 -8.96 -2.93 6.86
CA SER A 29 -9.96 -2.22 6.05
C SER A 29 -9.98 -0.70 6.26
N GLY A 30 -9.39 -0.20 7.34
CA GLY A 30 -9.62 1.16 7.82
C GLY A 30 -8.39 2.07 7.84
N TRP A 31 -7.16 1.53 7.82
CA TRP A 31 -5.97 2.34 8.06
C TRP A 31 -5.50 3.18 6.87
N PHE A 32 -5.66 2.69 5.66
CA PHE A 32 -5.18 3.35 4.45
C PHE A 32 -6.32 4.14 3.79
N ASP A 33 -6.07 5.41 3.47
CA ASP A 33 -7.02 6.25 2.77
C ASP A 33 -6.99 5.98 1.26
N THR A 34 -7.64 4.89 0.86
CA THR A 34 -7.79 4.51 -0.55
C THR A 34 -8.52 5.57 -1.37
N GLY A 35 -9.43 6.34 -0.74
CA GLY A 35 -10.11 7.46 -1.37
C GLY A 35 -9.18 8.63 -1.67
N ALA A 36 -8.23 8.93 -0.77
CA ALA A 36 -7.18 9.91 -1.04
C ALA A 36 -6.23 9.45 -2.15
N LEU A 37 -5.86 8.16 -2.19
CA LEU A 37 -5.06 7.62 -3.31
C LEU A 37 -5.78 7.80 -4.65
N TRP A 38 -7.08 7.49 -4.73
CA TRP A 38 -7.89 7.76 -5.92
C TRP A 38 -7.88 9.23 -6.31
N ARG A 39 -8.11 10.13 -5.35
CA ARG A 39 -8.34 11.55 -5.64
C ARG A 39 -7.05 12.34 -5.90
N GLU A 40 -5.96 12.00 -5.21
CA GLU A 40 -4.72 12.78 -5.22
C GLU A 40 -3.57 12.10 -5.97
N VAL A 41 -3.70 10.81 -6.31
CA VAL A 41 -2.66 10.06 -7.03
C VAL A 41 -3.18 9.57 -8.38
N PHE A 42 -4.26 8.79 -8.42
CA PHE A 42 -4.74 8.20 -9.68
C PHE A 42 -5.54 9.18 -10.55
N GLY A 43 -6.52 9.88 -9.99
CA GLY A 43 -7.36 10.82 -10.71
C GLY A 43 -6.58 11.93 -11.43
N PRO A 44 -5.49 12.49 -10.86
CA PRO A 44 -4.65 13.42 -11.59
C PRO A 44 -3.92 12.83 -12.80
N LEU A 45 -3.73 11.51 -12.85
CA LEU A 45 -3.05 10.79 -13.93
C LEU A 45 -4.02 10.20 -14.98
N ASP A 46 -5.33 10.21 -14.71
CA ASP A 46 -6.35 9.80 -15.68
C ASP A 46 -6.35 10.71 -16.93
N PRO A 47 -6.92 10.26 -18.06
CA PRO A 47 -7.08 11.08 -19.25
C PRO A 47 -7.78 12.42 -18.96
N GLY A 48 -7.10 13.53 -19.26
CA GLY A 48 -7.60 14.89 -18.97
C GLY A 48 -7.32 15.38 -17.55
N GLY A 49 -6.65 14.57 -16.73
CA GLY A 49 -6.12 14.92 -15.42
C GLY A 49 -4.96 15.93 -15.50
N SER A 50 -4.56 16.44 -14.34
CA SER A 50 -3.56 17.51 -14.25
C SER A 50 -2.10 17.05 -14.41
N GLY A 51 -1.83 15.74 -14.32
CA GLY A 51 -0.48 15.18 -14.25
C GLY A 51 0.24 15.43 -12.91
N ARG A 52 -0.41 16.12 -11.96
CA ARG A 52 0.18 16.51 -10.67
C ARG A 52 -0.38 15.67 -9.54
N VAL A 53 0.45 14.85 -8.92
CA VAL A 53 0.07 13.97 -7.82
C VAL A 53 0.57 14.51 -6.48
N LEU A 54 -0.14 14.16 -5.41
CA LEU A 54 0.33 14.44 -4.06
C LEU A 54 1.20 13.26 -3.59
N PRO A 55 2.43 13.48 -3.08
CA PRO A 55 3.30 12.38 -2.66
C PRO A 55 2.91 11.77 -1.31
N ASP A 56 2.28 12.56 -0.44
CA ASP A 56 1.86 12.20 0.90
C ASP A 56 0.75 13.16 1.36
N LEU A 57 -0.14 12.68 2.22
CA LEU A 57 -1.25 13.44 2.80
C LEU A 57 -1.15 13.54 4.33
N TRP A 58 -0.57 12.53 4.98
CA TRP A 58 -0.53 12.39 6.44
C TRP A 58 0.86 12.00 6.94
N ASP A 59 1.33 12.68 7.99
CA ASP A 59 2.49 12.31 8.78
C ASP A 59 2.01 11.45 9.97
N PRO A 60 2.25 10.13 9.97
CA PRO A 60 1.76 9.25 11.03
C PRO A 60 2.52 9.39 12.36
N VAL A 61 3.68 10.04 12.36
CA VAL A 61 4.48 10.28 13.58
C VAL A 61 3.99 11.53 14.29
N ALA A 62 3.78 12.62 13.55
CA ALA A 62 3.25 13.87 14.10
C ALA A 62 1.72 13.90 14.17
N ASP A 63 1.05 12.88 13.61
CA ASP A 63 -0.40 12.74 13.47
C ASP A 63 -1.07 14.01 12.92
N ARG A 64 -0.60 14.46 11.75
CA ARG A 64 -1.11 15.66 11.09
C ARG A 64 -0.98 15.59 9.57
N ALA A 65 -1.77 16.39 8.87
CA ALA A 65 -1.62 16.55 7.43
C ALA A 65 -0.23 17.10 7.09
N THR A 66 0.36 16.55 6.03
CA THR A 66 1.63 17.04 5.48
C THR A 66 1.41 18.34 4.69
N ARG A 67 2.51 18.95 4.24
CA ARG A 67 2.50 20.15 3.40
C ARG A 67 3.39 19.98 2.16
N SER A 68 3.60 18.74 1.75
CA SER A 68 4.39 18.43 0.55
C SER A 68 3.71 19.06 -0.67
N PRO A 69 4.47 19.75 -1.55
CA PRO A 69 3.90 20.26 -2.79
C PRO A 69 3.52 19.10 -3.72
N TYR A 70 2.57 19.36 -4.62
CA TYR A 70 2.28 18.44 -5.71
C TYR A 70 3.52 18.20 -6.58
N LEU A 71 3.70 16.96 -7.02
CA LEU A 71 4.75 16.53 -7.92
C LEU A 71 4.17 16.26 -9.30
N GLU A 72 4.81 16.79 -10.33
CA GLU A 72 4.41 16.54 -11.71
C GLU A 72 5.01 15.20 -12.19
N LEU A 73 4.16 14.31 -12.70
CA LEU A 73 4.58 13.16 -13.47
C LEU A 73 4.52 13.56 -14.96
N PRO A 74 5.68 13.75 -15.62
CA PRO A 74 5.68 14.15 -17.03
C PRO A 74 5.05 13.05 -17.91
N PRO A 75 4.55 13.40 -19.11
CA PRO A 75 4.04 12.42 -20.06
C PRO A 75 5.03 11.28 -20.32
N GLY A 76 4.55 10.03 -20.29
CA GLY A 76 5.39 8.84 -20.40
C GLY A 76 6.16 8.47 -19.11
N GLY A 77 5.97 9.23 -18.03
CA GLY A 77 6.46 8.89 -16.71
C GLY A 77 5.73 7.68 -16.11
N VAL A 78 6.41 6.97 -15.22
CA VAL A 78 5.86 5.82 -14.49
C VAL A 78 5.62 6.21 -13.04
N LEU A 79 4.43 5.95 -12.52
CA LEU A 79 4.13 5.94 -11.09
C LEU A 79 4.41 4.54 -10.53
N LEU A 80 5.16 4.47 -9.43
CA LEU A 80 5.32 3.27 -8.61
C LEU A 80 4.63 3.51 -7.27
N LEU A 81 3.45 2.90 -7.09
CA LEU A 81 2.77 2.88 -5.80
C LEU A 81 3.14 1.59 -5.05
N HIS A 82 3.56 1.68 -3.80
CA HIS A 82 3.86 0.52 -2.97
C HIS A 82 3.21 0.61 -1.58
N GLY A 83 2.91 -0.56 -1.03
CA GLY A 83 2.30 -0.67 0.28
C GLY A 83 1.64 -2.03 0.50
N PRO A 84 1.25 -2.34 1.73
CA PRO A 84 0.49 -3.55 2.03
C PRO A 84 -0.94 -3.42 1.49
N LEU A 85 -1.60 -4.55 1.24
CA LEU A 85 -3.04 -4.64 0.98
C LEU A 85 -3.55 -3.83 -0.23
N LEU A 86 -2.72 -3.62 -1.27
CA LEU A 86 -3.09 -2.75 -2.39
C LEU A 86 -4.04 -3.37 -3.43
N LEU A 87 -3.91 -4.67 -3.70
CA LEU A 87 -4.82 -5.37 -4.62
C LEU A 87 -6.18 -5.61 -3.96
N GLY A 88 -7.26 -5.63 -4.76
CA GLY A 88 -8.64 -5.73 -4.25
C GLY A 88 -9.37 -4.38 -4.13
N HIS A 89 -8.68 -3.26 -4.36
CA HIS A 89 -9.26 -1.90 -4.31
C HIS A 89 -9.62 -1.31 -5.69
N TRP A 90 -9.56 -2.11 -6.76
CA TRP A 90 -9.88 -1.70 -8.13
C TRP A 90 -9.03 -0.54 -8.69
N PHE A 91 -7.85 -0.29 -8.10
CA PHE A 91 -6.92 0.71 -8.62
C PHE A 91 -6.53 0.39 -10.08
N PRO A 92 -6.29 1.43 -10.91
CA PRO A 92 -6.09 1.28 -12.34
C PRO A 92 -4.62 0.97 -12.65
N PHE A 93 -4.06 -0.06 -12.02
CA PHE A 93 -2.66 -0.44 -12.25
C PHE A 93 -2.48 -1.01 -13.65
N ASP A 94 -1.53 -0.46 -14.41
CA ASP A 94 -1.08 -1.03 -15.69
C ASP A 94 -0.26 -2.33 -15.49
N LEU A 95 0.40 -2.46 -14.34
CA LEU A 95 1.19 -3.61 -13.94
C LEU A 95 1.18 -3.76 -12.42
N THR A 96 0.97 -4.98 -11.94
CA THR A 96 0.91 -5.33 -10.52
C THR A 96 2.01 -6.32 -10.13
N LEU A 97 2.71 -6.01 -9.04
CA LEU A 97 3.71 -6.88 -8.43
C LEU A 97 3.27 -7.28 -7.02
N HIS A 98 3.06 -8.58 -6.78
CA HIS A 98 2.83 -9.10 -5.44
C HIS A 98 4.11 -9.67 -4.84
N VAL A 99 4.63 -9.04 -3.79
CA VAL A 99 5.79 -9.54 -3.04
C VAL A 99 5.31 -10.46 -1.93
N ARG A 100 5.40 -11.76 -2.17
CA ARG A 100 4.93 -12.80 -1.26
C ARG A 100 6.06 -13.30 -0.36
N LEU A 101 5.76 -13.37 0.93
CA LEU A 101 6.53 -14.13 1.91
C LEU A 101 5.68 -15.31 2.39
N SER A 102 6.29 -16.47 2.66
CA SER A 102 5.62 -17.54 3.39
C SER A 102 5.24 -17.07 4.80
N PRO A 103 4.19 -17.62 5.44
CA PRO A 103 3.76 -17.21 6.77
C PRO A 103 4.91 -17.22 7.80
N GLY A 104 5.75 -18.26 7.76
CA GLY A 104 6.92 -18.36 8.63
C GLY A 104 7.98 -17.29 8.34
N ALA A 105 8.21 -16.94 7.06
CA ALA A 105 9.14 -15.87 6.71
C ALA A 105 8.61 -14.50 7.11
N LEU A 106 7.31 -14.25 6.89
CA LEU A 106 6.63 -13.03 7.32
C LEU A 106 6.73 -12.85 8.84
N ALA A 107 6.36 -13.86 9.63
CA ALA A 107 6.42 -13.79 11.09
C ALA A 107 7.83 -13.53 11.65
N ARG A 108 8.87 -14.10 11.03
CA ARG A 108 10.27 -13.86 11.44
C ARG A 108 10.78 -12.47 11.08
N ARG A 109 10.25 -11.87 10.00
CA ARG A 109 10.68 -10.56 9.49
C ARG A 109 9.87 -9.40 10.06
N THR A 110 8.67 -9.66 10.55
CA THR A 110 7.85 -8.67 11.24
C THR A 110 8.36 -8.46 12.68
N PRO A 111 8.69 -7.21 13.07
CA PRO A 111 9.04 -6.87 14.46
C PRO A 111 7.97 -7.35 15.44
N GLU A 112 8.35 -7.72 16.66
CA GLU A 112 7.43 -8.33 17.64
C GLU A 112 6.17 -7.49 17.88
N GLY A 113 6.32 -6.17 18.08
CA GLY A 113 5.20 -5.24 18.29
C GLY A 113 4.32 -4.99 17.05
N GLU A 114 4.67 -5.55 15.90
CA GLU A 114 3.91 -5.44 14.65
C GLU A 114 3.26 -6.78 14.26
N ARG A 115 3.54 -7.86 15.01
CA ARG A 115 3.04 -9.21 14.67
C ARG A 115 1.53 -9.35 14.82
N TRP A 116 0.88 -8.48 15.58
CA TRP A 116 -0.57 -8.43 15.66
C TRP A 116 -1.22 -8.16 14.30
N LYS A 117 -0.49 -7.60 13.31
CA LYS A 117 -0.97 -7.38 11.94
C LYS A 117 -0.99 -8.64 11.07
N LEU A 118 -0.28 -9.71 11.47
CA LEU A 118 -0.14 -10.93 10.66
C LEU A 118 -1.48 -11.54 10.22
N PRO A 119 -2.51 -11.63 11.09
CA PRO A 119 -3.81 -12.14 10.67
C PRO A 119 -4.48 -11.32 9.55
N ALA A 120 -4.19 -10.02 9.42
CA ALA A 120 -4.70 -9.23 8.30
C ALA A 120 -4.08 -9.65 6.96
N PHE A 121 -2.79 -10.01 6.95
CA PHE A 121 -2.13 -10.54 5.76
C PHE A 121 -2.62 -11.96 5.41
N GLU A 122 -2.89 -12.80 6.41
CA GLU A 122 -3.49 -14.12 6.19
C GLU A 122 -4.89 -13.98 5.57
N ARG A 123 -5.70 -13.07 6.11
CA ARG A 123 -7.01 -12.75 5.55
C ARG A 123 -6.90 -12.23 4.12
N TYR A 124 -5.98 -11.29 3.87
CA TYR A 124 -5.70 -10.75 2.54
C TYR A 124 -5.40 -11.84 1.52
N GLU A 125 -4.51 -12.78 1.86
CA GLU A 125 -4.19 -13.92 1.00
C GLU A 125 -5.42 -14.80 0.74
N SER A 126 -6.32 -14.97 1.71
CA SER A 126 -7.52 -15.80 1.56
C SER A 126 -8.67 -15.14 0.81
N GLU A 127 -8.89 -13.83 0.99
CA GLU A 127 -10.04 -13.11 0.43
C GLU A 127 -9.74 -12.49 -0.93
N VAL A 128 -8.53 -11.99 -1.13
CA VAL A 128 -8.13 -11.28 -2.35
C VAL A 128 -7.35 -12.19 -3.30
N ASP A 129 -6.65 -13.20 -2.78
CA ASP A 129 -5.70 -14.04 -3.53
C ASP A 129 -4.79 -13.20 -4.44
N PRO A 130 -3.96 -12.31 -3.85
CA PRO A 130 -3.09 -11.40 -4.59
C PRO A 130 -2.07 -12.16 -5.47
N ALA A 131 -1.74 -13.40 -5.13
CA ALA A 131 -0.83 -14.23 -5.91
C ALA A 131 -1.49 -14.77 -7.19
N ALA A 132 -2.81 -14.93 -7.23
CA ALA A 132 -3.53 -15.33 -8.43
C ALA A 132 -3.90 -14.15 -9.33
N THR A 133 -4.00 -12.94 -8.77
CA THR A 133 -4.46 -11.75 -9.49
C THR A 133 -3.35 -10.81 -9.95
N ALA A 134 -2.18 -10.84 -9.31
CA ALA A 134 -1.05 -10.03 -9.74
C ALA A 134 -0.44 -10.52 -11.07
N ASP A 135 0.03 -9.58 -11.89
CA ASP A 135 0.74 -9.86 -13.14
C ASP A 135 2.07 -10.58 -12.87
N VAL A 136 2.76 -10.18 -11.80
CA VAL A 136 4.03 -10.77 -11.38
C VAL A 136 4.02 -11.08 -9.89
N VAL A 137 4.37 -12.32 -9.54
CA VAL A 137 4.57 -12.72 -8.16
C VAL A 137 6.05 -12.89 -7.87
N VAL A 138 6.53 -12.16 -6.86
CA VAL A 138 7.90 -12.23 -6.36
C VAL A 138 7.89 -12.93 -5.01
N ARG A 139 8.48 -14.12 -4.94
CA ARG A 139 8.70 -14.86 -3.69
C ARG A 139 9.98 -14.35 -3.03
N ALA A 140 9.87 -13.85 -1.80
CA ALA A 140 10.94 -13.12 -1.12
C ALA A 140 11.17 -13.55 0.34
N ASP A 141 11.03 -14.85 0.65
CA ASP A 141 11.31 -15.40 1.98
C ASP A 141 12.73 -15.01 2.49
N ASP A 142 13.72 -15.01 1.59
CA ASP A 142 14.97 -14.26 1.72
C ASP A 142 15.00 -13.14 0.67
N PRO A 143 14.91 -11.85 1.06
CA PRO A 143 14.90 -10.73 0.11
C PRO A 143 16.23 -10.56 -0.62
N ARG A 144 17.30 -11.22 -0.16
CA ARG A 144 18.58 -11.27 -0.87
C ARG A 144 18.57 -12.28 -2.02
N HIS A 145 17.59 -13.18 -2.05
CA HIS A 145 17.47 -14.25 -3.04
C HIS A 145 16.01 -14.34 -3.55
N PRO A 146 15.47 -13.26 -4.17
CA PRO A 146 14.10 -13.29 -4.67
C PRO A 146 13.99 -14.23 -5.88
N ALA A 147 12.85 -14.91 -5.98
CA ALA A 147 12.47 -15.68 -7.15
C ALA A 147 11.15 -15.13 -7.68
N TRP A 148 11.03 -14.90 -8.98
CA TRP A 148 9.82 -14.34 -9.57
C TRP A 148 9.27 -15.22 -10.68
N ARG A 149 7.96 -15.12 -10.90
CA ARG A 149 7.24 -15.68 -12.04
C ARG A 149 6.30 -14.60 -12.57
N GLY A 150 6.33 -14.41 -13.89
CA GLY A 150 5.34 -13.64 -14.66
C GLY A 150 4.91 -14.44 -15.87
#